data_AF-A0A2K3NFV4-F1
#
_entry.id   AF-A0A2K3NFV4-F1
#
_cell.length_a   1.000
_cell.length_b   1.000
_cell.length_c   1.000
_cell.angle_alpha   90.00
_cell.angle_beta   90.00
_cell.angle_gamma   90.00
#
_symmetry.space_group_name_H-M   'P 1'
#
loop_
_entity.id
_entity.type
_entity.pdbx_description
1 polymer ?
#
loop_
_entity_poly.entity_id
_entity_poly.type
_entity_poly.pdbx_seq_one_letter_code
_entity_poly.pdbx_strand_id
1 'polypeptide(L)'
;MSDTEQVFNVKCLCYIVSNLVHLLLSLLPSHCCILCLMQKLKTKVVKKNLNPEWNDDLTLSISDPHTPIHLHVYDKDLFSMDDKMGDAEFDIGPFFEAVKMRLEGLPNGTIVTRVQPSRKNCLAEESHIVCEDGKVSQNMVLRLRNVECGEVELQLLWTDIPGSTGL
;
A
#
# COMPACT_ATOMS: atom_id res chain seq x y z
N MET A 1 28.57 -7.34 -9.10
CA MET A 1 27.17 -7.14 -9.53
C MET A 1 26.65 -6.06 -8.61
N SER A 2 26.31 -4.89 -9.15
CA SER A 2 25.80 -3.77 -8.35
C SER A 2 24.41 -4.14 -7.83
N ASP A 3 24.25 -4.18 -6.51
CA ASP A 3 22.95 -4.29 -5.86
C ASP A 3 22.19 -2.99 -6.12
N THR A 4 21.49 -2.90 -7.25
CA THR A 4 20.66 -1.74 -7.57
C THR A 4 19.45 -1.76 -6.66
N GLU A 5 19.43 -0.93 -5.61
CA GLU A 5 18.23 -0.70 -4.80
C GLU A 5 17.11 -0.17 -5.69
N GLN A 6 15.96 -0.82 -5.64
CA GLN A 6 14.79 -0.42 -6.41
C GLN A 6 13.91 0.44 -5.53
N VAL A 7 13.48 1.58 -6.06
CA VAL A 7 12.73 2.57 -5.29
C VAL A 7 11.43 2.90 -5.99
N PHE A 8 10.36 2.91 -5.21
CA PHE A 8 9.03 3.29 -5.68
C PHE A 8 8.29 3.97 -4.54
N ASN A 9 7.27 4.75 -4.92
CA ASN A 9 6.39 5.39 -3.96
C ASN A 9 5.14 4.54 -3.77
N VAL A 10 4.74 4.41 -2.52
CA VAL A 10 3.45 3.87 -2.11
C VAL A 10 2.62 5.01 -1.60
N LYS A 11 1.58 5.35 -2.33
CA LYS A 11 0.59 6.31 -1.90
C LYS A 11 -0.55 5.57 -1.20
N CYS A 12 -0.79 5.90 0.06
CA CYS A 12 -1.96 5.42 0.77
C CYS A 12 -3.12 6.38 0.54
N LEU A 13 -4.20 5.90 -0.07
CA LEU A 13 -5.35 6.73 -0.42
C LEU A 13 -6.33 6.79 0.75
N CYS A 14 -6.78 5.65 1.24
CA CYS A 14 -7.70 5.59 2.37
C CYS A 14 -7.69 4.25 3.12
N TYR A 15 -8.21 4.26 4.35
CA TYR A 15 -8.64 3.05 5.06
C TYR A 15 -10.15 3.12 5.21
N ILE A 16 -10.83 2.00 4.97
CA ILE A 16 -12.28 1.88 5.02
C ILE A 16 -12.64 0.88 6.11
N VAL A 17 -13.37 1.32 7.13
CA VAL A 17 -13.91 0.46 8.19
C VAL A 17 -15.38 0.15 7.89
N SER A 18 -15.69 -1.12 7.67
CA SER A 18 -17.05 -1.54 7.27
C SER A 18 -17.98 -1.92 8.44
N ASN A 19 -17.56 -1.86 9.71
CA ASN A 19 -18.35 -2.35 10.84
C ASN A 19 -18.68 -1.28 11.91
N LEU A 20 -19.91 -1.36 12.41
CA LEU A 20 -20.53 -0.50 13.41
C LEU A 20 -19.95 -0.70 14.83
N VAL A 21 -19.29 -1.84 15.11
CA VAL A 21 -18.77 -2.17 16.45
C VAL A 21 -17.56 -1.28 16.82
N HIS A 22 -16.72 -0.93 15.84
CA HIS A 22 -15.62 0.03 16.05
C HIS A 22 -16.12 1.48 16.18
N LEU A 23 -17.30 1.78 15.63
CA LEU A 23 -18.01 3.06 15.81
C LEU A 23 -18.31 3.34 17.29
N LEU A 24 -18.55 2.31 18.11
CA LEU A 24 -18.82 2.47 19.54
C LEU A 24 -17.55 2.82 20.34
N LEU A 25 -16.37 2.34 19.92
CA LEU A 25 -15.08 2.77 20.48
C LEU A 25 -14.76 4.20 20.04
N SER A 26 -15.09 4.58 18.80
CA SER A 26 -14.88 5.92 18.20
C SER A 26 -15.53 7.10 18.95
N LEU A 27 -16.35 6.82 19.96
CA LEU A 27 -16.89 7.81 20.89
C LEU A 27 -15.83 8.33 21.88
N LEU A 28 -14.64 7.72 21.95
CA LEU A 28 -13.53 8.22 22.77
C LEU A 28 -12.74 9.32 22.02
N PRO A 29 -12.24 10.34 22.73
CA PRO A 29 -11.68 11.55 22.11
C PRO A 29 -10.31 11.39 21.42
N SER A 30 -9.74 10.18 21.28
CA SER A 30 -8.32 9.96 20.96
C SER A 30 -8.00 8.88 19.91
N HIS A 31 -8.89 8.54 18.98
CA HIS A 31 -8.55 7.59 17.90
C HIS A 31 -7.70 8.24 16.80
N CYS A 32 -6.61 7.57 16.41
CA CYS A 32 -5.59 8.08 15.52
C CYS A 32 -4.98 6.93 14.70
N CYS A 33 -5.27 6.84 13.42
CA CYS A 33 -4.78 5.71 12.63
C CYS A 33 -3.37 5.95 12.08
N ILE A 34 -2.50 4.95 12.21
CA ILE A 34 -1.16 4.92 11.61
C ILE A 34 -1.01 3.66 10.75
N LEU A 35 -0.55 3.86 9.52
CA LEU A 35 -0.10 2.77 8.67
C LEU A 35 1.41 2.59 8.84
N CYS A 36 1.86 1.37 9.11
CA CYS A 36 3.26 1.00 9.12
C CYS A 36 3.58 0.04 7.97
N LEU A 37 4.46 0.44 7.07
CA LEU A 37 4.99 -0.41 5.99
C LEU A 37 6.38 -0.94 6.38
N MET A 38 6.56 -2.25 6.26
CA MET A 38 7.82 -2.97 6.56
C MET A 38 8.41 -2.63 7.94
N GLN A 39 7.56 -2.29 8.90
CA GLN A 39 7.91 -1.92 10.28
C GLN A 39 8.86 -0.72 10.44
N LYS A 40 9.15 0.03 9.37
CA LYS A 40 10.09 1.17 9.38
C LYS A 40 9.47 2.47 8.88
N LEU A 41 8.61 2.40 7.86
CA LEU A 41 7.94 3.58 7.32
C LEU A 41 6.57 3.74 7.94
N LYS A 42 6.23 4.96 8.35
CA LYS A 42 4.96 5.30 8.99
C LYS A 42 4.30 6.46 8.25
N THR A 43 2.99 6.37 8.02
CA THR A 43 2.21 7.52 7.57
C THR A 43 2.03 8.55 8.69
N LYS A 44 1.55 9.75 8.35
CA LYS A 44 1.06 10.71 9.33
C LYS A 44 -0.11 10.13 10.10
N VAL A 45 -0.27 10.62 11.32
CA VAL A 45 -1.43 10.30 12.15
C VAL A 45 -2.65 11.07 11.64
N VAL A 46 -3.71 10.36 11.28
CA VAL A 46 -5.02 10.97 10.97
C VAL A 46 -5.92 10.84 12.20
N LYS A 47 -6.41 11.96 12.73
CA LYS A 47 -7.16 12.00 14.00
C LYS A 47 -8.67 11.91 13.74
N LYS A 48 -9.39 11.20 14.63
CA LYS A 48 -10.87 11.20 14.74
C LYS A 48 -11.59 10.96 13.41
N ASN A 49 -11.07 10.05 12.58
CA ASN A 49 -11.71 9.68 11.33
C ASN A 49 -11.68 8.16 11.16
N LEU A 50 -12.86 7.57 10.95
CA LEU A 50 -13.04 6.14 10.73
C LEU A 50 -12.74 5.71 9.30
N ASN A 51 -12.70 6.68 8.38
CA ASN A 51 -12.22 6.49 7.03
C ASN A 51 -11.07 7.47 6.77
N PRO A 52 -9.90 7.28 7.42
CA PRO A 52 -8.81 8.22 7.30
C PRO A 52 -8.28 8.20 5.86
N GLU A 53 -8.27 9.37 5.25
CA GLU A 53 -7.56 9.63 4.01
C GLU A 53 -6.17 10.15 4.37
N TRP A 54 -5.14 9.33 4.18
CA TRP A 54 -3.78 9.78 4.45
C TRP A 54 -3.26 10.66 3.31
N ASN A 55 -3.47 10.21 2.06
CA ASN A 55 -2.84 10.80 0.88
C ASN A 55 -1.34 11.05 1.06
N ASP A 56 -0.68 10.20 1.86
CA ASP A 56 0.75 10.28 2.13
C ASP A 56 1.52 9.38 1.16
N ASP A 57 2.57 9.94 0.59
CA ASP A 57 3.54 9.23 -0.23
C ASP A 57 4.66 8.66 0.66
N LEU A 58 4.78 7.34 0.67
CA LEU A 58 5.85 6.62 1.36
C LEU A 58 6.83 6.04 0.32
N THR A 59 8.08 6.48 0.37
CA THR A 59 9.12 5.95 -0.52
C THR A 59 9.73 4.68 0.07
N LEU A 60 9.53 3.55 -0.62
CA LEU A 60 10.12 2.26 -0.25
C LEU A 60 11.35 1.97 -1.11
N SER A 61 12.43 1.55 -0.45
CA SER A 61 13.61 0.96 -1.08
C SER A 61 13.63 -0.54 -0.81
N ILE A 62 13.65 -1.34 -1.87
CA ILE A 62 13.65 -2.79 -1.79
C ILE A 62 14.84 -3.36 -2.56
N SER A 63 15.57 -4.26 -1.89
CA SER A 63 16.71 -4.96 -2.48
C SER A 63 16.30 -6.24 -3.21
N ASP A 64 15.28 -6.94 -2.69
CA ASP A 64 14.72 -8.17 -3.29
C ASP A 64 13.23 -8.00 -3.61
N PRO A 65 12.84 -7.95 -4.91
CA PRO A 65 11.46 -7.76 -5.34
C PRO A 65 10.56 -8.97 -5.07
N HIS A 66 11.13 -10.10 -4.62
CA HIS A 66 10.37 -11.30 -4.22
C HIS A 66 10.00 -11.28 -2.74
N THR A 67 10.50 -10.33 -1.96
CA THR A 67 10.13 -10.19 -0.55
C THR A 67 8.78 -9.49 -0.43
N PRO A 68 7.78 -10.10 0.25
CA PRO A 68 6.46 -9.49 0.42
C PRO A 68 6.54 -8.25 1.32
N ILE A 69 5.68 -7.28 1.04
CA ILE A 69 5.59 -6.05 1.83
C ILE A 69 4.51 -6.22 2.88
N HIS A 70 4.89 -6.09 4.15
CA HIS A 70 3.95 -6.13 5.27
C HIS A 70 3.41 -4.74 5.60
N LEU A 71 2.11 -4.69 5.77
CA LEU A 71 1.33 -3.53 6.15
C LEU A 71 0.63 -3.79 7.46
N HIS A 72 0.76 -2.87 8.40
CA HIS A 72 0.08 -2.91 9.69
C HIS A 72 -0.68 -1.61 9.93
N VAL A 73 -1.90 -1.72 10.45
CA VAL A 73 -2.71 -0.58 10.87
C VAL A 73 -2.76 -0.58 12.40
N TYR A 74 -2.52 0.59 13.00
CA TYR A 74 -2.57 0.78 14.45
C TYR A 74 -3.49 1.96 14.80
N ASP A 75 -4.16 1.82 15.93
CA ASP A 75 -4.83 2.93 16.62
C ASP A 75 -3.88 3.51 17.65
N LYS A 76 -3.55 4.78 17.50
CA LYS A 76 -2.61 5.49 18.36
C LYS A 76 -3.37 6.21 19.45
N ASP A 77 -3.51 5.57 20.60
CA ASP A 77 -3.99 6.25 21.79
C ASP A 77 -2.94 7.17 22.40
N LEU A 78 -3.38 8.28 22.99
CA LEU A 78 -2.49 9.25 23.65
C LEU A 78 -1.97 8.76 25.01
N PHE A 79 -2.59 7.73 25.60
CA PHE A 79 -2.34 7.31 26.98
C PHE A 79 -2.22 5.78 27.18
N SER A 80 -2.37 4.98 26.12
CA SER A 80 -2.27 3.51 26.12
C SER A 80 -1.22 3.01 25.12
N MET A 81 -0.92 1.72 25.15
CA MET A 81 -0.19 1.07 24.05
C MET A 81 -1.05 1.09 22.79
N ASP A 82 -0.41 1.33 21.64
CA ASP A 82 -1.10 1.37 20.35
C ASP A 82 -1.80 0.02 20.05
N ASP A 83 -3.10 0.06 19.78
CA ASP A 83 -3.89 -1.14 19.50
C ASP A 83 -3.75 -1.54 18.03
N LYS A 84 -3.47 -2.82 17.78
CA LYS A 84 -3.34 -3.33 16.41
C LYS A 84 -4.73 -3.46 15.76
N MET A 85 -4.97 -2.74 14.67
CA MET A 85 -6.23 -2.69 13.93
C MET A 85 -6.24 -3.59 12.67
N GLY A 86 -5.27 -4.50 12.56
CA GLY A 86 -5.16 -5.47 11.48
C GLY A 86 -3.86 -5.37 10.69
N ASP A 87 -3.68 -6.33 9.79
CA ASP A 87 -2.51 -6.41 8.92
C ASP A 87 -2.82 -7.01 7.55
N ALA A 88 -2.02 -6.67 6.56
CA ALA A 88 -2.05 -7.27 5.24
C ALA A 88 -0.62 -7.42 4.70
N GLU A 89 -0.47 -8.21 3.64
CA GLU A 89 0.76 -8.28 2.87
C GLU A 89 0.44 -8.31 1.38
N PHE A 90 1.39 -7.84 0.57
CA PHE A 90 1.27 -7.86 -0.87
C PHE A 90 2.62 -8.07 -1.55
N ASP A 91 2.58 -8.72 -2.71
CA ASP A 91 3.76 -8.99 -3.55
C ASP A 91 3.93 -7.89 -4.59
N ILE A 92 5.16 -7.40 -4.75
CA ILE A 92 5.50 -6.41 -5.79
C ILE A 92 6.15 -7.01 -7.03
N GLY A 93 6.40 -8.33 -7.04
CA GLY A 93 6.99 -9.02 -8.20
C GLY A 93 6.29 -8.69 -9.53
N PRO A 94 4.94 -8.83 -9.63
CA PRO A 94 4.21 -8.48 -10.85
C PRO A 94 4.37 -7.01 -11.28
N PHE A 95 4.40 -6.09 -10.31
CA PHE A 95 4.61 -4.66 -10.56
C PHE A 95 6.01 -4.41 -11.10
N PHE A 96 7.01 -5.01 -10.47
CA PHE A 96 8.40 -4.87 -10.87
C PHE A 96 8.66 -5.44 -12.26
N GLU A 97 8.12 -6.61 -12.59
CA GLU A 97 8.24 -7.17 -13.94
C GLU A 97 7.59 -6.27 -14.99
N ALA A 98 6.46 -5.61 -14.69
CA ALA A 98 5.87 -4.62 -15.59
C ALA A 98 6.76 -3.38 -15.78
N VAL A 99 7.43 -2.91 -14.72
CA VAL A 99 8.41 -1.80 -14.81
C VAL A 99 9.58 -2.15 -15.72
N LYS A 100 10.06 -3.40 -15.71
CA LYS A 100 11.17 -3.84 -16.58
C LYS A 100 10.79 -3.97 -18.06
N MET A 101 9.49 -3.98 -18.37
CA MET A 101 9.05 -4.09 -19.76
C MET A 101 9.39 -2.82 -20.53
N ARG A 102 9.70 -2.97 -21.82
CA ARG A 102 9.78 -1.81 -22.74
C ARG A 102 8.36 -1.35 -23.06
N LEU A 103 7.85 -0.40 -22.28
CA LEU A 103 6.49 0.14 -22.42
C LEU A 103 6.40 1.37 -23.35
N GLU A 104 7.49 1.71 -24.03
CA GLU A 104 7.53 2.82 -25.00
C GLU A 104 6.53 2.60 -26.15
N GLY A 105 5.72 3.63 -26.42
CA GLY A 105 4.77 3.62 -27.53
C GLY A 105 3.45 2.87 -27.25
N LEU A 106 3.25 2.38 -26.02
CA LEU A 106 1.93 1.87 -25.63
C LEU A 106 0.91 3.00 -25.49
N PRO A 107 -0.36 2.77 -25.85
CA PRO A 107 -1.44 3.72 -25.57
C PRO A 107 -1.58 3.97 -24.07
N ASN A 108 -1.98 5.20 -23.71
CA ASN A 108 -2.29 5.54 -22.33
C ASN A 108 -3.46 4.69 -21.80
N GLY A 109 -3.33 4.24 -20.55
CA GLY A 109 -4.31 3.39 -19.89
C GLY A 109 -4.18 1.91 -20.23
N THR A 110 -3.06 1.50 -20.84
CA THR A 110 -2.82 0.08 -21.16
C THR A 110 -2.67 -0.71 -19.87
N ILE A 111 -3.55 -1.70 -19.66
CA ILE A 111 -3.43 -2.66 -18.56
C ILE A 111 -2.37 -3.69 -18.95
N VAL A 112 -1.22 -3.64 -18.30
CA VAL A 112 -0.08 -4.53 -18.53
C VAL A 112 -0.32 -5.88 -17.88
N THR A 113 -0.78 -5.87 -16.62
CA THR A 113 -0.98 -7.08 -15.81
C THR A 113 -2.22 -6.93 -14.93
N ARG A 114 -2.88 -8.07 -14.65
CA ARG A 114 -4.01 -8.19 -13.73
C ARG A 114 -3.66 -9.17 -12.62
N VAL A 115 -3.87 -8.79 -11.37
CA VAL A 115 -3.68 -9.66 -10.21
C VAL A 115 -5.04 -9.92 -9.56
N GLN A 116 -5.45 -11.19 -9.54
CA GLN A 116 -6.75 -11.60 -9.00
C GLN A 116 -6.69 -11.82 -7.48
N PRO A 117 -7.78 -11.51 -6.75
CA PRO A 117 -7.98 -11.99 -5.39
C PRO A 117 -7.84 -13.50 -5.29
N SER A 118 -7.17 -13.97 -4.25
CA SER A 118 -7.03 -15.40 -3.99
C SER A 118 -6.89 -15.67 -2.50
N ARG A 119 -6.98 -16.95 -2.11
CA ARG A 119 -6.74 -17.36 -0.71
C ARG A 119 -5.29 -17.17 -0.25
N LYS A 120 -4.37 -16.81 -1.16
CA LYS A 120 -2.94 -16.64 -0.89
C LYS A 120 -2.51 -15.17 -0.81
N ASN A 121 -3.39 -14.22 -1.13
CA ASN A 121 -3.08 -12.79 -1.08
C ASN A 121 -4.15 -12.04 -0.27
N CYS A 122 -3.89 -10.76 0.00
CA CYS A 122 -4.82 -9.89 0.73
C CYS A 122 -5.68 -9.01 -0.19
N LEU A 123 -5.73 -9.26 -1.51
CA LEU A 123 -6.52 -8.42 -2.42
C LEU A 123 -8.03 -8.62 -2.16
N ALA A 124 -8.75 -7.51 -1.96
CA ALA A 124 -10.20 -7.49 -1.84
C ALA A 124 -10.87 -7.53 -3.22
N GLU A 125 -10.23 -6.97 -4.24
CA GLU A 125 -10.68 -6.90 -5.63
C GLU A 125 -9.53 -7.09 -6.64
N GLU A 126 -9.87 -7.20 -7.93
CA GLU A 126 -8.86 -7.29 -9.01
C GLU A 126 -7.98 -6.03 -9.02
N SER A 127 -6.67 -6.24 -8.99
CA SER A 127 -5.69 -5.16 -9.10
C SER A 127 -5.14 -5.08 -10.53
N HIS A 128 -5.11 -3.88 -11.09
CA HIS A 128 -4.55 -3.59 -12.41
C HIS A 128 -3.20 -2.89 -12.30
N ILE A 129 -2.23 -3.38 -13.03
CA ILE A 129 -0.97 -2.67 -13.30
C ILE A 129 -1.14 -1.97 -14.64
N VAL A 130 -1.05 -0.65 -14.64
CA VAL A 130 -1.39 0.21 -15.77
C VAL A 130 -0.18 1.02 -16.18
N CYS A 131 0.00 1.19 -17.49
CA CYS A 131 0.96 2.12 -18.07
C CYS A 131 0.24 3.39 -18.57
N GLU A 132 0.62 4.54 -18.04
CA GLU A 132 0.12 5.85 -18.43
C GLU A 132 1.30 6.83 -18.56
N ASP A 133 1.42 7.49 -19.73
CA ASP A 133 2.51 8.44 -20.02
C ASP A 133 3.91 7.89 -19.72
N GLY A 134 4.12 6.60 -20.04
CA GLY A 134 5.39 5.89 -19.79
C GLY A 134 5.66 5.55 -18.31
N LYS A 135 4.70 5.80 -17.41
CA LYS A 135 4.81 5.46 -15.99
C LYS A 135 3.95 4.25 -15.65
N VAL A 136 4.47 3.40 -14.78
CA VAL A 136 3.77 2.22 -14.27
C VAL A 136 3.15 2.54 -12.92
N SER A 137 1.86 2.27 -12.80
CA SER A 137 1.11 2.37 -11.54
C SER A 137 0.32 1.08 -11.26
N GLN A 138 0.03 0.83 -9.99
CA GLN A 138 -0.83 -0.27 -9.58
C GLN A 138 -1.75 0.16 -8.46
N ASN A 139 -3.06 0.05 -8.68
CA ASN A 139 -4.05 0.27 -7.63
C ASN A 139 -4.38 -1.05 -6.94
N MET A 140 -4.47 -1.05 -5.61
CA MET A 140 -4.77 -2.22 -4.80
C MET A 140 -5.73 -1.87 -3.68
N VAL A 141 -6.73 -2.72 -3.47
CA VAL A 141 -7.54 -2.72 -2.24
C VAL A 141 -7.17 -3.96 -1.45
N LEU A 142 -6.63 -3.76 -0.25
CA LEU A 142 -6.18 -4.84 0.62
C LEU A 142 -7.17 -5.07 1.75
N ARG A 143 -7.73 -6.27 1.83
CA ARG A 143 -8.51 -6.73 2.98
C ARG A 143 -7.58 -7.05 4.14
N LEU A 144 -7.80 -6.38 5.27
CA LEU A 144 -7.04 -6.63 6.48
C LEU A 144 -7.39 -7.99 7.10
N ARG A 145 -6.37 -8.63 7.66
CA ARG A 145 -6.43 -9.84 8.48
C ARG A 145 -6.32 -9.44 9.96
N ASN A 146 -6.68 -10.37 10.84
CA ASN A 146 -6.60 -10.21 12.31
C ASN A 146 -7.41 -9.01 12.84
N VAL A 147 -8.50 -8.68 12.16
CA VAL A 147 -9.49 -7.65 12.54
C VAL A 147 -10.86 -8.11 12.01
N GLU A 148 -11.95 -7.65 12.63
CA GLU A 148 -13.32 -8.01 12.21
C GLU A 148 -13.65 -7.52 10.79
N CYS A 149 -13.18 -6.31 10.44
CA CYS A 149 -13.35 -5.70 9.13
C CYS A 149 -12.29 -4.63 8.89
N GLY A 150 -12.03 -4.32 7.63
CA GLY A 150 -11.15 -3.23 7.27
C GLY A 150 -10.51 -3.48 5.90
N GLU A 151 -10.50 -2.45 5.07
CA GLU A 151 -9.83 -2.46 3.77
C GLU A 151 -8.92 -1.23 3.66
N VAL A 152 -7.75 -1.38 3.05
CA VAL A 152 -6.83 -0.27 2.79
C VAL A 152 -6.64 -0.14 1.29
N GLU A 153 -6.89 1.06 0.76
CA GLU A 153 -6.64 1.40 -0.63
C GLU A 153 -5.24 2.01 -0.80
N LEU A 154 -4.46 1.41 -1.71
CA LEU A 154 -3.09 1.78 -2.00
C LEU A 154 -2.89 1.98 -3.49
N GLN A 155 -1.97 2.87 -3.83
CA GLN A 155 -1.43 3.01 -5.18
C GLN A 155 0.10 2.89 -5.13
N LEU A 156 0.65 1.97 -5.91
CA LEU A 156 2.08 1.92 -6.20
C LEU A 156 2.38 2.81 -7.40
N LEU A 157 3.45 3.58 -7.32
CA LEU A 157 3.96 4.42 -8.40
C LEU A 157 5.47 4.25 -8.51
N TRP A 158 5.93 3.82 -9.68
CA TRP A 158 7.37 3.68 -9.92
C TRP A 158 8.05 5.05 -9.92
N THR A 159 9.26 5.13 -9.38
CA THR A 159 10.03 6.39 -9.36
C THR A 159 11.50 6.10 -9.65
N ASP A 160 11.98 6.66 -10.75
CA ASP A 160 13.40 6.57 -11.08
C ASP A 160 14.21 7.44 -10.12
N ILE A 161 15.28 6.86 -9.54
CA ILE A 161 16.27 7.65 -8.82
C ILE A 161 17.28 8.18 -9.82
N PRO A 162 17.42 9.52 -9.97
CA PRO A 162 18.46 10.11 -10.81
C PRO A 162 19.84 9.64 -10.34
N GLY A 163 20.59 8.96 -11.22
CA GLY A 163 21.95 8.46 -10.93
C GLY A 163 22.04 7.00 -10.48
N SER A 164 20.91 6.32 -10.27
CA SER A 164 20.91 4.86 -10.35
C SER A 164 21.11 4.47 -11.81
N THR A 165 21.91 3.42 -12.07
CA THR A 165 21.92 2.83 -13.42
C THR A 165 20.50 2.32 -13.63
N GLY A 166 19.75 3.02 -14.48
CA GLY A 166 18.39 2.64 -14.86
C GLY A 166 18.38 1.18 -15.32
N LEU A 167 17.24 0.55 -15.11
CA LEU A 167 17.00 -0.85 -15.45
C LEU A 167 17.21 -1.11 -16.95
#